data_AF-A0A9J8CEH1-F1
#
_entry.id   AF-A0A9J8CEH1-F1
#
_cell.length_a   1.000
_cell.length_b   1.000
_cell.length_c   1.000
_cell.angle_alpha   90.00
_cell.angle_beta   90.00
_cell.angle_gamma   90.00
#
_symmetry.space_group_name_H-M   'P 1'
#
loop_
_entity.id
_entity.type
_entity.pdbx_description
1 polymer ?
#
loop_
_entity_poly.entity_id
_entity_poly.type
_entity_poly.pdbx_seq_one_letter_code
_entity_poly.pdbx_strand_id
1 'polypeptide(L)'
;MALSLWILFTCTIALSNVSPSAQALSRSAMPFGLMRRELACEGYPIELRCPGSDVIMIETANYGRTDDKICDADPFQMENVQCYLPDAFKIMSQRCNNRTQCVVVAGSDVFPDPCPGTYKYLEIQYECVPYRNKEDGVQPASPLCLLILLSLFSAFCFLRVLFSFAISLLTFVFLFQSFVFTHLCFCSLFLF
;
A
#
# COMPACT_ATOMS: atom_id res chain seq x y z
N MET A 1 13.62 33.39 -37.64
CA MET A 1 13.27 34.02 -36.34
C MET A 1 11.98 33.46 -35.70
N ALA A 2 11.09 32.80 -36.45
CA ALA A 2 9.85 32.22 -35.90
C ALA A 2 10.02 30.85 -35.20
N LEU A 3 11.04 30.07 -35.57
CA LEU A 3 11.32 28.74 -35.01
C LEU A 3 11.80 28.77 -33.55
N SER A 4 12.56 29.81 -33.16
CA SER A 4 13.06 29.97 -31.79
C SER A 4 11.95 30.34 -30.79
N LEU A 5 10.91 31.05 -31.24
CA LEU A 5 9.78 31.44 -30.41
C LEU A 5 8.82 30.27 -30.15
N TRP A 6 8.66 29.36 -31.11
CA TRP A 6 7.86 28.15 -30.94
C TRP A 6 8.46 27.19 -29.90
N ILE A 7 9.79 27.02 -29.91
CA ILE A 7 10.49 26.13 -28.96
C ILE A 7 10.33 26.64 -27.52
N LEU A 8 10.44 27.96 -27.32
CA LEU A 8 10.22 28.58 -26.00
C LEU A 8 8.76 28.44 -25.54
N PHE A 9 7.79 28.57 -26.45
CA PHE A 9 6.36 28.45 -26.13
C PHE A 9 5.95 27.01 -25.80
N THR A 10 6.54 26.00 -26.46
CA THR A 10 6.31 24.59 -26.11
C THR A 10 6.96 24.21 -24.78
N CYS A 11 8.08 24.82 -24.43
CA CYS A 11 8.81 24.54 -23.18
C CYS A 11 8.08 25.12 -21.96
N THR A 12 7.43 26.29 -22.09
CA THR A 12 6.60 26.87 -21.02
C THR A 12 5.29 26.13 -20.80
N ILE A 13 4.70 25.52 -21.84
CA ILE A 13 3.50 24.68 -21.71
C ILE A 13 3.83 23.33 -21.05
N ALA A 14 5.02 22.77 -21.29
CA ALA A 14 5.45 21.53 -20.65
C ALA A 14 5.72 21.70 -19.13
N LEU A 15 6.21 22.87 -18.69
CA LEU A 15 6.48 23.16 -17.28
C LEU A 15 5.24 23.55 -16.47
N SER A 16 4.16 24.01 -17.11
CA SER A 16 2.92 24.39 -16.42
C SER A 16 1.95 23.22 -16.16
N ASN A 17 2.20 22.05 -16.77
CA ASN A 17 1.42 20.83 -16.54
C ASN A 17 2.08 19.85 -15.55
N VAL A 18 3.22 20.22 -14.97
CA VAL A 18 3.78 19.47 -13.84
C VAL A 18 3.11 20.00 -12.57
N SER A 19 1.93 19.49 -12.28
CA SER A 19 1.40 19.57 -10.92
C SER A 19 2.41 18.88 -9.99
N PRO A 20 2.93 19.53 -8.94
CA PRO A 20 3.63 18.80 -7.90
C PRO A 20 2.58 17.91 -7.25
N SER A 21 2.65 16.61 -7.53
CA SER A 21 1.86 15.60 -6.83
C SER A 21 2.33 15.54 -5.38
N ALA A 22 1.83 16.47 -4.56
CA ALA A 22 1.93 16.45 -3.09
C ALA A 22 1.05 15.34 -2.47
N GLN A 23 0.81 14.25 -3.20
CA GLN A 23 0.06 13.08 -2.76
C GLN A 23 0.86 11.81 -3.06
N ALA A 24 2.05 11.75 -2.49
CA ALA A 24 2.67 10.49 -2.14
C ALA A 24 3.29 10.61 -0.74
N LEU A 25 2.55 11.19 0.22
CA LEU A 25 2.68 10.71 1.60
C LEU A 25 1.98 9.35 1.64
N SER A 26 2.62 8.36 1.01
CA SER A 26 2.22 6.96 1.15
C SER A 26 2.35 6.67 2.64
N ARG A 27 1.21 6.41 3.27
CA ARG A 27 1.15 5.91 4.64
C ARG A 27 2.09 4.72 4.73
N SER A 28 3.22 4.95 5.41
CA SER A 28 3.91 3.95 6.22
C SER A 28 4.19 2.62 5.52
N ALA A 29 5.38 2.52 4.90
CA ALA A 29 6.16 1.30 5.06
C ALA A 29 6.53 1.19 6.55
N MET A 30 5.60 0.72 7.38
CA MET A 30 5.97 0.24 8.71
C MET A 30 6.82 -1.02 8.49
N PRO A 31 7.96 -1.15 9.17
CA PRO A 31 8.75 -2.36 9.04
C PRO A 31 7.90 -3.56 9.48
N PHE A 32 7.85 -4.59 8.63
CA PHE A 32 7.46 -5.94 9.05
C PHE A 32 8.34 -6.27 10.28
N GLY A 33 7.71 -6.48 11.45
CA GLY A 33 8.40 -6.70 12.72
C GLY A 33 8.22 -5.62 13.80
N LEU A 34 7.22 -4.74 13.71
CA LEU A 34 6.81 -3.93 14.86
C LEU A 34 5.90 -4.76 15.79
N MET A 35 6.49 -5.30 16.85
CA MET A 35 5.75 -5.92 17.96
C MET A 35 4.88 -4.83 18.64
N ARG A 36 3.57 -5.00 18.56
CA ARG A 36 2.59 -4.11 19.20
C ARG A 36 2.19 -4.68 20.55
N ARG A 37 2.22 -3.84 21.58
CA ARG A 37 1.78 -4.18 22.94
C ARG A 37 0.44 -3.50 23.20
N GLU A 38 -0.55 -4.28 23.63
CA GLU A 38 -1.87 -3.80 24.04
C GLU A 38 -2.19 -4.31 25.44
N LEU A 39 -2.98 -3.53 26.17
CA LEU A 39 -3.29 -3.79 27.56
C LEU A 39 -4.75 -3.50 27.89
N ALA A 40 -5.39 -4.41 28.62
CA ALA A 40 -6.73 -4.20 29.16
C ALA A 40 -6.82 -4.68 30.60
N CYS A 41 -7.44 -3.86 31.45
CA CYS A 41 -7.73 -4.22 32.83
C CYS A 41 -8.86 -5.25 32.91
N GLU A 42 -8.97 -5.96 34.04
CA GLU A 42 -10.06 -6.90 34.29
C GLU A 42 -11.44 -6.27 34.05
N GLY A 43 -12.30 -6.98 33.33
CA GLY A 43 -13.65 -6.55 32.97
C GLY A 43 -13.74 -5.66 31.73
N TYR A 44 -12.61 -5.15 31.22
CA TYR A 44 -12.60 -4.34 30.00
C TYR A 44 -12.33 -5.19 28.74
N PRO A 45 -12.98 -4.87 27.61
CA PRO A 45 -12.67 -5.49 26.34
C PRO A 45 -11.34 -4.96 25.78
N ILE A 46 -10.52 -5.87 25.26
CA ILE A 46 -9.35 -5.56 24.44
C ILE A 46 -9.68 -5.73 22.97
N GLU A 47 -9.20 -4.80 22.15
CA GLU A 47 -9.38 -4.81 20.70
C GLU A 47 -8.03 -4.77 19.98
N LEU A 48 -7.77 -5.80 19.17
CA LEU A 48 -6.57 -5.92 18.34
C LEU A 48 -6.96 -5.64 16.89
N ARG A 49 -6.20 -4.78 16.20
CA ARG A 49 -6.45 -4.41 14.79
C ARG A 49 -5.15 -4.34 14.01
N CYS A 50 -5.09 -5.04 12.88
CA CYS A 50 -4.03 -4.93 11.90
C CYS A 50 -4.45 -4.06 10.71
N PRO A 51 -3.54 -3.22 10.16
CA PRO A 51 -3.83 -2.41 8.98
C PRO A 51 -3.87 -3.26 7.70
N GLY A 52 -4.72 -2.88 6.75
CA GLY A 52 -4.77 -3.51 5.43
C GLY A 52 -5.29 -4.94 5.45
N SER A 53 -4.55 -5.86 4.83
CA SER A 53 -4.85 -7.30 4.72
C SER A 53 -3.97 -8.16 5.64
N ASP A 54 -3.24 -7.54 6.56
CA ASP A 54 -2.39 -8.25 7.50
C ASP A 54 -3.24 -8.92 8.58
N VAL A 55 -2.81 -10.10 9.01
CA VAL A 55 -3.44 -10.86 10.08
C VAL A 55 -2.65 -10.73 11.37
N ILE A 56 -3.38 -10.80 12.47
CA ILE A 56 -2.83 -10.83 13.82
C ILE A 56 -2.12 -12.17 14.03
N MET A 57 -0.90 -12.10 14.54
CA MET A 57 -0.15 -13.22 15.10
C MET A 57 0.25 -12.86 16.52
N ILE A 58 -0.26 -13.61 17.49
CA ILE A 58 0.09 -13.43 18.90
C ILE A 58 1.48 -13.99 19.15
N GLU A 59 2.37 -13.20 19.74
CA GLU A 59 3.72 -13.61 20.16
C GLU A 59 3.72 -13.99 21.64
N THR A 60 3.14 -13.12 22.49
CA THR A 60 3.01 -13.39 23.92
C THR A 60 1.66 -12.86 24.44
N ALA A 61 1.09 -13.55 25.41
CA ALA A 61 -0.01 -13.01 26.20
C ALA A 61 0.07 -13.52 27.64
N ASN A 62 -0.17 -12.62 28.59
CA ASN A 62 -0.21 -12.94 30.00
C ASN A 62 -1.47 -12.33 30.62
N TYR A 63 -2.21 -13.15 31.37
CA TYR A 63 -3.32 -12.70 32.18
C TYR A 63 -2.93 -12.77 33.65
N GLY A 64 -2.83 -11.61 34.31
CA GLY A 64 -2.33 -11.55 35.69
C GLY A 64 -1.87 -10.16 36.07
N ARG A 65 -0.82 -10.07 36.88
CA ARG A 65 -0.22 -8.81 37.33
C ARG A 65 1.29 -9.00 37.45
N THR A 66 2.03 -8.22 36.67
CA THR A 66 3.50 -8.21 36.60
C THR A 66 4.08 -6.89 37.09
N ASP A 67 3.26 -5.84 37.12
CA ASP A 67 3.63 -4.47 37.44
C ASP A 67 2.66 -3.87 38.45
N ASP A 68 3.20 -3.02 39.31
CA ASP A 68 2.51 -2.30 40.39
C ASP A 68 1.89 -0.97 39.93
N LYS A 69 2.09 -0.56 38.66
CA LYS A 69 1.62 0.73 38.13
C LYS A 69 0.54 0.61 37.07
N ILE A 70 0.22 -0.62 36.66
CA ILE A 70 -0.72 -0.90 35.60
C ILE A 70 -2.09 -1.17 36.23
N CYS A 71 -3.14 -0.52 35.71
CA CYS A 71 -4.51 -0.65 36.23
C CYS A 71 -4.59 -0.36 37.73
N ASP A 72 -4.54 0.93 38.09
CA ASP A 72 -4.59 1.40 39.47
C ASP A 72 -5.90 0.95 40.16
N ALA A 73 -5.75 0.37 41.34
CA ALA A 73 -6.83 -0.15 42.18
C ALA A 73 -6.44 -0.02 43.67
N ASP A 74 -7.13 -0.73 44.56
CA ASP A 74 -6.78 -0.73 45.98
C ASP A 74 -5.38 -1.31 46.22
N PRO A 75 -4.56 -0.73 47.15
CA PRO A 75 -3.19 -1.16 47.39
C PRO A 75 -3.05 -2.65 47.74
N PHE A 76 -4.03 -3.20 48.48
CA PHE A 76 -4.08 -4.62 48.83
C PHE A 76 -4.19 -5.55 47.61
N GLN A 77 -4.79 -5.06 46.51
CA GLN A 77 -4.98 -5.81 45.28
C GLN A 77 -3.80 -5.66 44.31
N MET A 78 -2.85 -4.77 44.62
CA MET A 78 -1.68 -4.45 43.80
C MET A 78 -0.36 -4.99 44.38
N GLU A 79 -0.40 -5.51 45.61
CA GLU A 79 0.79 -6.05 46.31
C GLU A 79 1.41 -7.25 45.58
N ASN A 80 0.59 -8.07 44.91
CA ASN A 80 1.07 -9.24 44.20
C ASN A 80 1.38 -8.93 42.72
N VAL A 81 2.66 -8.69 42.43
CA VAL A 81 3.19 -8.49 41.07
C VAL A 81 3.80 -9.75 40.44
N GLN A 82 3.62 -10.92 41.07
CA GLN A 82 4.15 -12.19 40.58
C GLN A 82 3.02 -13.13 40.16
N CYS A 83 2.08 -12.60 39.36
CA CYS A 83 0.92 -13.32 38.90
C CYS A 83 0.97 -13.52 37.38
N TYR A 84 1.15 -14.77 36.96
CA TYR A 84 1.29 -15.15 35.55
C TYR A 84 0.35 -16.29 35.20
N LEU A 85 -0.29 -16.18 34.03
CA LEU A 85 -1.08 -17.24 33.43
C LEU A 85 -0.61 -17.47 31.99
N PRO A 86 0.30 -18.43 31.74
CA PRO A 86 0.80 -18.71 30.40
C PRO A 86 -0.27 -19.27 29.46
N ASP A 87 -1.32 -19.89 29.99
CA ASP A 87 -2.45 -20.42 29.21
C ASP A 87 -3.24 -19.32 28.47
N ALA A 88 -3.10 -18.05 28.90
CA ALA A 88 -3.69 -16.90 28.22
C ALA A 88 -3.19 -16.79 26.77
N PHE A 89 -1.93 -17.12 26.50
CA PHE A 89 -1.35 -17.15 25.15
C PHE A 89 -2.12 -18.07 24.22
N LYS A 90 -2.47 -19.28 24.68
CA LYS A 90 -3.20 -20.27 23.88
C LYS A 90 -4.61 -19.78 23.56
N ILE A 91 -5.32 -19.22 24.54
CA ILE A 91 -6.68 -18.69 24.36
C ILE A 91 -6.69 -17.53 23.36
N MET A 92 -5.75 -16.59 23.51
CA MET A 92 -5.63 -15.44 22.62
C MET A 92 -5.24 -15.86 21.20
N SER A 93 -4.27 -16.77 21.07
CA SER A 93 -3.87 -17.33 19.79
C SER A 93 -5.04 -18.02 19.07
N GLN A 94 -5.83 -18.82 19.78
CA GLN A 94 -6.98 -19.50 19.20
C GLN A 94 -8.08 -18.55 18.75
N ARG A 95 -8.29 -17.44 19.45
CA ARG A 95 -9.36 -16.47 19.15
C ARG A 95 -8.97 -15.47 18.08
N CYS A 96 -7.72 -15.00 18.10
CA CYS A 96 -7.28 -13.84 17.32
C CYS A 96 -6.34 -14.17 16.16
N ASN A 97 -5.63 -15.31 16.16
CA ASN A 97 -4.73 -15.63 15.04
C ASN A 97 -5.51 -15.75 13.72
N ASN A 98 -4.88 -15.32 12.63
CA ASN A 98 -5.46 -15.29 11.28
C ASN A 98 -6.70 -14.39 11.13
N ARG A 99 -6.89 -13.42 12.03
CA ARG A 99 -7.93 -12.39 11.91
C ARG A 99 -7.28 -11.03 11.74
N THR A 100 -7.94 -10.14 11.01
CA THR A 100 -7.52 -8.73 10.87
C THR A 100 -7.95 -7.89 12.09
N GLN A 101 -9.04 -8.29 12.75
CA GLN A 101 -9.60 -7.66 13.94
C GLN A 101 -10.06 -8.73 14.93
N CYS A 102 -9.77 -8.53 16.22
CA CYS A 102 -10.19 -9.42 17.29
C CYS A 102 -10.58 -8.61 18.54
N VAL A 103 -11.71 -8.97 19.16
CA VAL A 103 -12.15 -8.37 20.42
C VAL A 103 -12.37 -9.47 21.45
N VAL A 104 -11.75 -9.34 22.62
CA VAL A 104 -11.85 -10.31 23.72
C VAL A 104 -12.04 -9.55 25.03
N VAL A 105 -12.92 -10.03 25.90
CA VAL A 105 -13.10 -9.44 27.24
C VAL A 105 -12.09 -10.08 28.21
N ALA A 106 -11.34 -9.25 28.93
CA ALA A 106 -10.38 -9.68 29.94
C ALA A 106 -11.12 -10.04 31.25
N GLY A 107 -11.86 -11.15 31.25
CA GLY A 107 -12.66 -11.60 32.39
C GLY A 107 -12.46 -13.08 32.72
N SER A 108 -12.94 -13.48 33.90
CA SER A 108 -12.91 -14.86 34.39
C SER A 108 -13.76 -15.84 33.55
N ASP A 109 -14.69 -15.33 32.75
CA ASP A 109 -15.48 -16.13 31.79
C ASP A 109 -14.60 -16.74 30.68
N VAL A 110 -13.48 -16.09 30.37
CA VAL A 110 -12.59 -16.45 29.26
C VAL A 110 -11.30 -17.06 29.78
N PHE A 111 -10.74 -16.47 30.83
CA PHE A 111 -9.46 -16.85 31.40
C PHE A 111 -9.69 -17.40 32.81
N PRO A 112 -9.14 -18.56 33.17
CA PRO A 112 -9.18 -19.03 34.55
C PRO A 112 -8.42 -18.07 35.47
N ASP A 113 -8.82 -17.99 36.74
CA ASP A 113 -8.21 -17.07 37.70
C ASP A 113 -6.91 -17.65 38.31
N PRO A 114 -5.73 -17.04 38.03
CA PRO A 114 -4.45 -17.50 38.59
C PRO A 114 -4.20 -17.01 40.02
N CYS A 115 -4.75 -15.83 40.39
CA CYS A 115 -4.47 -15.16 41.66
C CYS A 115 -5.76 -14.49 42.19
N PRO A 116 -6.54 -15.18 43.03
CA PRO A 116 -7.75 -14.60 43.60
C PRO A 116 -7.41 -13.45 44.55
N GLY A 117 -8.16 -12.35 44.47
CA GLY A 117 -7.99 -11.17 45.33
C GLY A 117 -7.03 -10.11 44.79
N THR A 118 -6.34 -10.37 43.68
CA THR A 118 -5.46 -9.41 42.98
C THR A 118 -6.21 -8.82 41.78
N TYR A 119 -6.14 -7.50 41.59
CA TYR A 119 -6.75 -6.86 40.44
C TYR A 119 -5.87 -7.12 39.22
N LYS A 120 -6.35 -7.87 38.24
CA LYS A 120 -5.53 -8.39 37.13
C LYS A 120 -5.71 -7.59 35.85
N TYR A 121 -4.78 -7.77 34.92
CA TYR A 121 -4.84 -7.22 33.57
C TYR A 121 -4.36 -8.25 32.55
N LEU A 122 -4.85 -8.09 31.33
CA LEU A 122 -4.41 -8.84 30.17
C LEU A 122 -3.38 -8.00 29.42
N GLU A 123 -2.17 -8.52 29.31
CA GLU A 123 -1.12 -7.96 28.48
C GLU A 123 -0.90 -8.87 27.27
N ILE A 124 -0.96 -8.29 26.07
CA ILE A 124 -0.77 -9.02 24.82
C ILE A 124 0.29 -8.31 23.99
N GLN A 125 1.19 -9.08 23.41
CA GLN A 125 2.11 -8.63 22.39
C GLN A 125 1.86 -9.42 21.11
N TYR A 126 1.61 -8.70 20.02
CA TYR A 126 1.26 -9.28 18.73
C TYR A 126 1.95 -8.54 17.61
N GLU A 127 2.09 -9.23 16.49
CA GLU A 127 2.53 -8.62 15.24
C GLU A 127 1.48 -8.80 14.14
N CYS A 128 1.58 -7.94 13.13
CA CYS A 128 0.75 -8.00 11.95
C CYS A 128 1.59 -8.58 10.82
N VAL A 129 1.23 -9.79 10.39
CA VAL A 129 1.92 -10.49 9.29
C VAL A 129 1.01 -10.54 8.08
N PRO A 130 1.55 -10.37 6.86
CA PRO A 130 0.76 -10.51 5.66
C PRO A 130 0.17 -11.90 5.58
N TYR A 131 -1.15 -11.99 5.38
CA TYR A 131 -1.83 -13.28 5.25
C TYR A 131 -1.23 -14.04 4.08
N ARG A 132 -0.63 -15.20 4.38
CA ARG A 132 0.01 -16.07 3.40
C ARG A 132 -1.05 -16.89 2.67
N ASN A 133 -1.89 -16.21 1.90
CA ASN A 133 -2.57 -16.88 0.80
C ASN A 133 -1.49 -17.34 -0.19
N LYS A 134 -1.55 -18.60 -0.63
CA LYS A 134 -0.75 -19.08 -1.77
C LYS A 134 -1.02 -18.29 -3.06
N GLU A 135 -1.96 -17.34 -3.06
CA GLU A 135 -2.38 -16.57 -4.23
C GLU A 135 -2.45 -15.05 -4.04
N ASP A 136 -2.05 -14.47 -2.91
CA ASP A 136 -1.89 -13.00 -2.82
C ASP A 136 -0.42 -12.64 -2.85
N GLY A 137 0.16 -12.89 -4.01
CA GLY A 137 1.33 -12.16 -4.48
C GLY A 137 0.95 -10.71 -4.75
N VAL A 138 0.66 -9.93 -3.72
CA VAL A 138 0.99 -8.50 -3.76
C VAL A 138 2.50 -8.46 -3.63
N GLN A 139 3.18 -8.77 -4.74
CA GLN A 139 4.57 -8.37 -4.91
C GLN A 139 4.58 -6.85 -4.70
N PRO A 140 5.42 -6.29 -3.81
CA PRO A 140 5.72 -4.88 -3.91
C PRO A 140 6.14 -4.66 -5.36
N ALA A 141 5.43 -3.77 -6.09
CA ALA A 141 5.61 -3.58 -7.52
C ALA A 141 7.10 -3.59 -7.85
N SER A 142 7.56 -4.71 -8.42
CA SER A 142 8.96 -4.89 -8.71
C SER A 142 9.36 -3.80 -9.71
N PRO A 143 10.59 -3.25 -9.64
CA PRO A 143 11.03 -2.21 -10.58
C PRO A 143 10.95 -2.68 -12.05
N LEU A 144 10.86 -3.99 -12.27
CA LEU A 144 10.59 -4.63 -13.56
C LEU A 144 9.19 -4.30 -14.12
N CYS A 145 8.16 -4.18 -13.28
CA CYS A 145 6.80 -3.85 -13.74
C CYS A 145 6.70 -2.38 -14.21
N LEU A 146 7.40 -1.47 -13.50
CA LEU A 146 7.50 -0.07 -13.92
C LEU A 146 8.29 0.07 -15.24
N LEU A 147 9.34 -0.73 -15.43
CA LEU A 147 10.09 -0.80 -16.70
C LEU A 147 9.26 -1.37 -17.86
N ILE A 148 8.38 -2.35 -17.60
CA ILE A 148 7.49 -2.91 -18.64
C ILE A 148 6.42 -1.89 -19.04
N LEU A 149 5.82 -1.16 -18.09
CA LEU A 149 4.88 -0.08 -18.40
C LEU A 149 5.53 1.09 -19.14
N LEU A 150 6.73 1.49 -18.75
CA LEU A 150 7.49 2.54 -19.45
C LEU A 150 7.95 2.11 -20.85
N SER A 151 8.30 0.83 -21.05
CA SER A 151 8.67 0.30 -22.36
C SER A 151 7.47 0.08 -23.29
N LEU A 152 6.29 -0.27 -22.75
CA LEU A 152 5.05 -0.29 -23.51
C LEU A 152 4.57 1.12 -23.88
N PHE A 153 4.73 2.11 -22.98
CA PHE A 153 4.48 3.52 -23.30
C PHE A 153 5.44 4.06 -24.36
N SER A 154 6.73 3.70 -24.32
CA SER A 154 7.70 4.12 -25.33
C SER A 154 7.47 3.41 -26.67
N ALA A 155 7.10 2.13 -26.68
CA ALA A 155 6.73 1.39 -27.89
C ALA A 155 5.44 1.91 -28.53
N PHE A 156 4.41 2.25 -27.73
CA PHE A 156 3.20 2.91 -28.24
C PHE A 156 3.48 4.29 -28.81
N CYS A 157 4.39 5.06 -28.18
CA CYS A 157 4.80 6.36 -28.68
C CYS A 157 5.60 6.22 -29.99
N PHE A 158 6.53 5.28 -30.07
CA PHE A 158 7.29 4.97 -31.29
C PHE A 158 6.38 4.51 -32.43
N LEU A 159 5.40 3.65 -32.15
CA LEU A 159 4.46 3.18 -33.16
C LEU A 159 3.53 4.29 -33.62
N ARG A 160 3.09 5.20 -32.73
CA ARG A 160 2.34 6.42 -33.11
C ARG A 160 3.17 7.39 -33.94
N VAL A 161 4.45 7.57 -33.61
CA VAL A 161 5.37 8.43 -34.38
C VAL A 161 5.65 7.83 -35.76
N LEU A 162 5.84 6.51 -35.86
CA LEU A 162 5.99 5.80 -37.13
C LEU A 162 4.69 5.80 -37.95
N PHE A 163 3.52 5.66 -37.32
CA PHE A 163 2.23 5.78 -38.01
C PHE A 163 2.00 7.21 -38.49
N SER A 164 2.34 8.22 -37.68
CA SER A 164 2.25 9.63 -38.07
C SER A 164 3.26 9.99 -39.16
N PHE A 165 4.46 9.42 -39.15
CA PHE A 165 5.44 9.57 -40.23
C PHE A 165 4.99 8.84 -41.50
N ALA A 166 4.40 7.65 -41.39
CA ALA A 166 3.86 6.90 -42.54
C ALA A 166 2.65 7.62 -43.16
N ILE A 167 1.77 8.21 -42.36
CA ILE A 167 0.65 9.05 -42.82
C ILE A 167 1.18 10.35 -43.47
N SER A 168 2.21 10.97 -42.89
CA SER A 168 2.89 12.12 -43.51
C SER A 168 3.59 11.75 -44.82
N LEU A 169 4.22 10.58 -44.93
CA LEU A 169 4.87 10.12 -46.16
C LEU A 169 3.84 9.75 -47.23
N LEU A 170 2.73 9.11 -46.87
CA LEU A 170 1.62 8.78 -47.78
C LEU A 170 0.90 10.03 -48.28
N THR A 171 0.68 11.03 -47.43
CA THR A 171 0.14 12.33 -47.85
C THR A 171 1.15 13.11 -48.70
N PHE A 172 2.46 13.01 -48.41
CA PHE A 172 3.51 13.60 -49.24
C PHE A 172 3.63 12.92 -50.61
N VAL A 173 3.50 11.59 -50.68
CA VAL A 173 3.49 10.80 -51.95
C VAL A 173 2.20 11.06 -52.73
N PHE A 174 1.04 11.17 -52.08
CA PHE A 174 -0.22 11.59 -52.73
C PHE A 174 -0.16 13.04 -53.24
N LEU A 175 0.45 13.96 -52.48
CA LEU A 175 0.69 15.34 -52.94
C LEU A 175 1.73 15.37 -54.07
N PHE A 176 2.79 14.56 -54.02
CA PHE A 176 3.77 14.45 -55.10
C PHE A 176 3.16 13.85 -56.37
N GLN A 177 2.32 12.82 -56.28
CA GLN A 177 1.58 12.27 -57.43
C GLN A 177 0.56 13.27 -57.97
N SER A 178 -0.07 14.10 -57.12
CA SER A 178 -0.98 15.17 -57.55
C SER A 178 -0.25 16.35 -58.20
N PHE A 179 0.98 16.66 -57.77
CA PHE A 179 1.82 17.73 -58.32
C PHE A 179 2.50 17.31 -59.65
N VAL A 180 2.89 16.04 -59.78
CA VAL A 180 3.40 15.48 -61.04
C VAL A 180 2.27 15.38 -62.09
N PHE A 181 1.04 15.05 -61.69
CA PHE A 181 -0.11 15.05 -62.62
C PHE A 181 -0.52 16.45 -63.10
N THR A 182 -0.41 17.48 -62.26
CA THR A 182 -0.73 18.87 -62.66
C THR A 182 0.38 19.51 -63.51
N HIS A 183 1.65 19.11 -63.36
CA HIS A 183 2.74 19.60 -64.21
C HIS A 183 2.87 18.88 -65.57
N LEU A 184 2.47 17.60 -65.68
CA LEU A 184 2.44 16.89 -66.97
C LEU A 184 1.23 17.26 -67.84
N CYS A 185 0.13 17.72 -67.26
CA CYS A 185 -1.06 18.14 -68.02
C CYS A 185 -0.93 19.56 -68.63
N PHE A 186 0.02 20.39 -68.17
CA PHE A 186 0.27 21.73 -68.73
C PHE A 186 1.28 21.76 -69.88
N CYS A 187 1.96 20.65 -70.18
CA CYS A 187 2.95 20.59 -71.27
C CYS A 187 2.38 20.07 -72.61
N SER A 188 1.10 19.67 -72.66
CA SER A 188 0.45 19.19 -73.90
C SER A 188 -0.62 20.13 -74.46
N LEU A 189 -0.82 21.32 -73.88
CA LEU A 189 -1.80 22.31 -74.36
C LEU A 189 -1.17 23.58 -74.98
N PHE A 190 0.12 23.54 -75.32
CA PHE A 190 0.83 24.63 -76.03
C PHE A 190 1.56 24.14 -77.30
N LEU A 191 1.02 23.08 -77.91
CA LEU A 191 1.40 22.60 -79.23
C LEU A 191 0.14 22.10 -79.97
N PHE A 192 -0.87 22.97 -80.05
CA PHE A 192 -1.78 23.18 -81.18
C PHE A 192 -2.52 24.50 -80.99
#